data_AF-A0A4R6VFE5-F1
#
_entry.id   AF-A0A4R6VFE5-F1
#
_cell.length_a   1.000
_cell.length_b   1.000
_cell.length_c   1.000
_cell.angle_alpha   90.00
_cell.angle_beta   90.00
_cell.angle_gamma   90.00
#
_symmetry.space_group_name_H-M   'P 1'
#
loop_
_entity.id
_entity.type
_entity.pdbx_description
1 polymer ?
#
loop_
_entity_poly.entity_id
_entity_poly.type
_entity_poly.pdbx_seq_one_letter_code
_entity_poly.pdbx_strand_id
1 'polypeptide(L)' 'MAVSQNKKDRTDEVVAGLHQLVAAGRIEDVEAVLTTLVESEPADEPSVEERETRSYAEGMRDGLALARRAQEQA' A
#
# COMPACT_ATOMS: atom_id res chain seq x y z
N MET A 1 14.67 -30.18 10.67
CA MET A 1 14.70 -28.92 9.90
C MET A 1 13.32 -28.29 10.01
N ALA A 2 13.18 -27.26 10.83
CA ALA A 2 11.88 -26.66 11.13
C ALA A 2 12.01 -25.14 11.12
N VAL A 3 11.76 -24.51 9.96
CA VAL A 3 11.24 -23.13 9.86
C VAL A 3 10.53 -23.00 8.50
N SER A 4 9.21 -23.16 8.49
CA SER A 4 8.33 -22.60 7.45
C SER A 4 6.98 -22.36 8.12
N GLN A 5 7.03 -21.65 9.23
CA GLN A 5 5.83 -21.08 9.83
C GLN A 5 5.54 -19.77 9.09
N ASN A 6 4.40 -19.74 8.42
CA ASN A 6 3.57 -18.54 8.24
C ASN A 6 4.12 -17.44 7.30
N LYS A 7 4.25 -17.74 5.99
CA LYS A 7 4.29 -16.66 4.98
C LYS A 7 2.85 -16.23 4.70
N LYS A 8 2.33 -15.28 5.47
CA LYS A 8 1.28 -14.41 4.93
C LYS A 8 1.94 -13.56 3.85
N ASP A 9 1.28 -13.42 2.71
CA ASP A 9 1.78 -12.57 1.63
C ASP A 9 1.91 -11.13 2.17
N ARG A 10 3.09 -10.54 2.02
CA ARG A 10 3.43 -9.16 2.38
C ARG A 10 2.44 -8.18 1.78
N THR A 11 1.96 -8.43 0.56
CA THR A 11 0.90 -7.64 -0.06
C THR A 11 -0.37 -7.66 0.81
N ASP A 12 -0.80 -8.82 1.29
CA ASP A 12 -1.99 -8.95 2.14
C ASP A 12 -1.80 -8.24 3.49
N GLU A 13 -0.60 -8.28 4.06
CA GLU A 13 -0.29 -7.56 5.30
C GLU A 13 -0.36 -6.03 5.11
N VAL A 14 0.17 -5.53 3.99
CA VAL A 14 0.08 -4.11 3.63
C VAL A 14 -1.38 -3.70 3.42
N VAL A 15 -2.17 -4.48 2.67
CA VAL A 15 -3.59 -4.21 2.45
C VAL A 15 -4.36 -4.20 3.78
N ALA A 16 -4.13 -5.18 4.64
CA ALA A 16 -4.76 -5.26 5.95
C ALA A 16 -4.41 -4.04 6.82
N GLY A 17 -3.14 -3.61 6.83
CA GLY A 17 -2.69 -2.41 7.55
C GLY A 17 -3.36 -1.13 7.03
N LEU A 18 -3.45 -0.97 5.70
CA LEU A 18 -4.11 0.17 5.08
C LEU A 18 -5.61 0.21 5.43
N HIS A 19 -6.30 -0.93 5.41
CA HIS A 19 -7.70 -1.01 5.84
C HIS A 19 -7.91 -0.60 7.30
N GLN A 20 -6.99 -0.96 8.20
CA GLN A 20 -7.06 -0.54 9.60
C GLN A 20 -6.91 0.99 9.74
N LEU A 21 -6.00 1.60 8.98
CA LEU A 21 -5.82 3.05 8.99
C LEU A 21 -7.06 3.78 8.43
N VAL A 22 -7.64 3.28 7.33
CA VAL A 22 -8.89 3.81 6.76
C VAL A 22 -10.04 3.70 7.77
N ALA A 23 -10.22 2.54 8.39
CA ALA A 23 -11.26 2.32 9.40
C ALA A 23 -11.10 3.24 10.63
N ALA A 24 -9.87 3.64 10.95
CA ALA A 24 -9.55 4.60 12.01
C ALA A 24 -9.70 6.07 11.57
N GLY A 25 -10.08 6.35 10.32
CA GLY A 25 -10.16 7.70 9.77
C GLY A 25 -8.81 8.38 9.53
N ARG A 26 -7.71 7.61 9.54
CA ARG A 26 -6.34 8.09 9.44
C ARG A 26 -5.86 8.16 7.99
N ILE A 27 -6.55 8.96 7.18
CA ILE A 27 -6.30 9.02 5.73
C ILE A 27 -4.91 9.59 5.41
N GLU A 28 -4.42 10.55 6.18
CA GLU A 28 -3.06 11.10 6.01
C GLU A 28 -1.97 10.03 6.22
N ASP A 29 -2.18 9.13 7.18
CA ASP A 29 -1.26 8.01 7.42
C ASP A 29 -1.32 6.97 6.29
N VAL A 30 -2.50 6.75 5.71
CA VAL A 30 -2.65 5.92 4.50
C VAL A 30 -1.83 6.52 3.36
N GLU A 31 -1.96 7.82 3.08
CA GLU A 31 -1.20 8.50 2.04
C GLU A 31 0.32 8.41 2.27
N ALA A 32 0.77 8.57 3.53
CA ALA A 32 2.18 8.47 3.88
C ALA A 32 2.75 7.06 3.64
N VAL A 33 2.00 6.00 4.01
CA VAL A 33 2.40 4.61 3.78
C VAL A 33 2.47 4.31 2.29
N LEU A 34 1.42 4.68 1.54
CA LEU A 34 1.38 4.47 0.09
C LEU A 34 2.54 5.19 -0.61
N THR A 35 2.80 6.45 -0.25
CA THR A 35 3.93 7.22 -0.80
C THR A 35 5.27 6.54 -0.51
N THR A 36 5.46 6.08 0.72
CA THR A 36 6.68 5.35 1.11
C THR A 36 6.86 4.09 0.27
N LEU A 37 5.81 3.30 0.06
CA LEU A 37 5.89 2.07 -0.75
C LEU A 37 6.23 2.33 -2.22
N VAL A 38 5.72 3.43 -2.77
CA VAL A 38 5.98 3.82 -4.17
C VAL A 38 7.38 4.40 -4.34
N GLU A 39 7.80 5.27 -3.44
CA GLU A 39 9.07 6.02 -3.55
C GLU A 39 10.28 5.25 -2.99
N SER A 40 10.05 4.17 -2.25
CA SER A 40 11.13 3.28 -1.79
C SER A 40 11.86 2.69 -2.98
N GLU A 41 13.19 2.77 -2.95
CA GLU A 41 14.08 2.16 -3.93
C GLU A 41 13.74 0.66 -4.10
N PRO A 42 13.46 0.18 -5.32
CA PRO A 42 13.31 -1.24 -5.56
C PRO A 42 14.59 -2.00 -5.20
N ALA A 43 14.43 -3.25 -4.78
CA ALA A 43 15.54 -4.20 -4.85
C ALA A 43 16.00 -4.34 -6.32
N ASP A 44 17.28 -4.66 -6.53
CA ASP A 44 17.87 -4.86 -7.88
C ASP A 44 17.07 -5.88 -8.71
N GLU A 45 16.59 -6.95 -8.07
CA GLU A 45 15.65 -7.92 -8.65
C GLU A 45 14.41 -8.04 -7.75
N PRO A 46 13.37 -7.21 -7.97
CA PRO A 46 12.19 -7.24 -7.13
C PRO A 46 11.38 -8.51 -7.39
N SER A 47 10.87 -9.12 -6.31
CA SER A 47 9.99 -10.28 -6.41
C SER A 47 8.67 -9.90 -7.12
N VAL A 48 7.93 -10.90 -7.61
CA VAL A 48 6.58 -10.68 -8.18
C VAL A 48 5.69 -9.95 -7.17
N GLU A 49 5.72 -10.42 -5.92
CA GLU A 49 4.95 -9.87 -4.81
C GLU A 49 5.32 -8.41 -4.49
N GLU A 50 6.60 -8.06 -4.54
CA GLU A 50 7.04 -6.67 -4.33
C GLU A 50 6.56 -5.74 -5.44
N ARG A 51 6.56 -6.22 -6.68
CA ARG A 51 6.00 -5.47 -7.82
C ARG A 51 4.49 -5.29 -7.67
N GLU A 52 3.78 -6.32 -7.24
CA GLU A 52 2.33 -6.26 -7.00
C GLU A 52 1.98 -5.30 -5.85
N THR A 53 2.73 -5.36 -4.74
CA THR A 53 2.56 -4.44 -3.60
C THR A 53 2.75 -2.99 -4.06
N ARG A 54 3.80 -2.71 -4.84
CA ARG A 54 4.05 -1.36 -5.34
C ARG A 54 2.94 -0.91 -6.31
N SER A 55 2.56 -1.76 -7.26
CA SER A 55 1.49 -1.44 -8.22
C SER A 55 0.15 -1.17 -7.53
N TYR A 56 -0.18 -1.95 -6.50
CA TYR A 56 -1.34 -1.68 -5.65
C TYR A 56 -1.24 -0.32 -4.97
N ALA A 57 -0.08 0.00 -4.39
CA ALA A 57 0.14 1.28 -3.71
C ALA A 57 0.01 2.48 -4.66
N GLU A 58 0.52 2.37 -5.89
CA GLU A 58 0.35 3.37 -6.95
C GLU A 58 -1.13 3.61 -7.26
N GLY A 59 -1.89 2.54 -7.50
CA GLY A 59 -3.32 2.63 -7.82
C GLY A 59 -4.15 3.26 -6.70
N MET A 60 -3.86 2.92 -5.44
CA MET A 60 -4.54 3.55 -4.30
C MET A 60 -4.20 5.03 -4.16
N ARG A 61 -2.92 5.41 -4.34
CA ARG A 61 -2.50 6.81 -4.25
C ARG A 61 -3.18 7.67 -5.31
N ASP A 62 -3.26 7.16 -6.54
CA ASP A 62 -3.96 7.84 -7.63
C ASP A 62 -5.46 7.93 -7.36
N GLY A 63 -6.07 6.86 -6.84
CA GLY A 63 -7.48 6.85 -6.44
C GLY A 63 -7.80 7.89 -5.36
N LEU A 64 -6.95 8.02 -4.34
CA LEU A 64 -7.09 9.04 -3.29
C LEU A 64 -6.98 10.46 -3.86
N ALA A 65 -6.00 10.71 -4.73
CA ALA A 65 -5.85 12.01 -5.39
C ALA A 65 -7.08 12.37 -6.25
N LEU A 66 -7.66 11.39 -6.96
CA LEU A 66 -8.90 11.57 -7.72
C LEU A 66 -10.09 11.86 -6.82
N ALA A 67 -10.26 11.12 -5.72
CA ALA A 67 -11.34 11.34 -4.77
C ALA A 67 -11.27 12.74 -4.12
N ARG A 68 -10.06 13.20 -3.78
CA ARG A 68 -9.84 14.54 -3.22
C ARG A 68 -10.21 15.63 -4.21
N ARG A 69 -9.79 15.51 -5.48
CA ARG A 69 -10.19 16.45 -6.55
C ARG A 69 -11.70 16.49 -6.75
N ALA A 70 -12.37 15.34 -6.66
CA ALA A 70 -13.83 15.28 -6.77
C ALA A 70 -14.54 15.99 -5.60
N GLN A 71 -13.98 15.95 -4.39
CA GLN A 71 -14.49 16.69 -3.24
C GLN A 71 -14.26 18.21 -3.34
N GLU A 72 -13.15 18.64 -3.93
CA GLU A 72 -12.86 20.07 -4.14
C GLU A 72 -13.77 20.72 -5.22
N GLN A 73 -14.41 19.90 -6.06
CA GLN A 73 -15.33 20.35 -7.12
C GLN A 73 -16.82 20.29 -6.72
N ALA A 74 -17.14 19.76 -5.53
CA ALA A 74 -18.50 19.59 -5.01
C ALA A 74 -18.89 20.70 -4.02
#